data_AF-A0A930RHN9-F1
#
_entry.id   AF-A0A930RHN9-F1
#
_cell.length_a   1.000
_cell.length_b   1.000
_cell.length_c   1.000
_cell.angle_alpha   90.00
_cell.angle_beta   90.00
_cell.angle_gamma   90.00
#
_symmetry.space_group_name_H-M   'P 1'
#
loop_
_entity.id
_entity.type
_entity.pdbx_description
1 polymer ?
#
loop_
_entity_poly.entity_id
_entity_poly.type
_entity_poly.pdbx_seq_one_letter_code
_entity_poly.pdbx_strand_id
1 'polypeptide(L)'
;VHCMNEVAANRLLKTLEEPPATVLFLLVTSAWDAVLPTIRSRAVRIAFGTVPRAEIAAELHGRGIEAAETIAALADGSIGRAERLAAEGLSLRDDALAFLTSLSALRVEELWTRAEELGARPYEERSAWLGYLQMALRDLLVLREDAGAELYHGDRRADLTSLLSAMPRTRVLALMEEAGTLLRRFGANVNPALQAEAFFLRARQAARD
;
A
#
# COMPACT_ATOMS: atom_id res chain seq x y z
N VAL A 1 -15.08 -8.24 -9.39
CA VAL A 1 -15.88 -7.97 -10.62
C VAL A 1 -15.26 -6.93 -11.55
N HIS A 2 -14.65 -5.83 -11.06
CA HIS A 2 -14.01 -4.83 -11.96
C HIS A 2 -12.83 -5.36 -12.80
N CYS A 3 -12.16 -6.45 -12.38
CA CYS A 3 -11.07 -7.07 -13.15
C CYS A 3 -11.56 -8.02 -14.27
N MET A 4 -12.87 -8.18 -14.47
CA MET A 4 -13.39 -9.05 -15.52
C MET A 4 -13.07 -8.45 -16.89
N ASN A 5 -12.68 -9.32 -17.84
CA ASN A 5 -12.64 -8.90 -19.23
C ASN A 5 -14.07 -8.65 -19.76
N GLU A 6 -14.15 -7.94 -20.88
CA GLU A 6 -15.43 -7.50 -21.46
C GLU A 6 -16.37 -8.68 -21.76
N VAL A 7 -15.83 -9.78 -22.31
CA VAL A 7 -16.62 -10.97 -22.66
C VAL A 7 -17.25 -11.60 -21.43
N ALA A 8 -16.48 -11.76 -20.33
CA ALA A 8 -16.98 -12.33 -19.08
C ALA A 8 -18.04 -11.43 -18.44
N ALA A 9 -17.81 -10.11 -18.42
CA ALA A 9 -18.76 -9.16 -17.87
C ALA A 9 -20.10 -9.16 -18.63
N ASN A 10 -20.06 -9.20 -19.96
CA ASN A 10 -21.25 -9.26 -20.81
C ASN A 10 -22.03 -10.57 -20.67
N ARG A 11 -21.34 -11.70 -20.45
CA ARG A 11 -22.00 -12.98 -20.17
C ARG A 11 -22.71 -12.96 -18.81
N LEU A 12 -22.05 -12.42 -17.79
CA LEU A 12 -22.64 -12.28 -16.45
C LEU A 12 -23.91 -11.43 -16.47
N LEU A 13 -23.96 -10.37 -17.28
CA LEU A 13 -25.14 -9.50 -17.41
C LEU A 13 -26.42 -10.28 -17.74
N LYS A 14 -26.36 -11.21 -18.70
CA LYS A 14 -27.52 -12.03 -19.08
C LYS A 14 -28.06 -12.82 -17.88
N THR A 15 -27.18 -13.36 -17.06
CA THR A 15 -27.57 -14.13 -15.87
C THR A 15 -28.03 -13.23 -14.71
N LEU A 16 -27.53 -12.00 -14.61
CA LEU A 16 -28.01 -11.02 -13.63
C LEU A 16 -29.39 -10.45 -14.01
N GLU A 17 -29.73 -10.40 -15.29
CA GLU A 17 -31.04 -9.97 -15.80
C GLU A 17 -32.14 -11.00 -15.52
N GLU A 18 -31.83 -12.28 -15.68
CA GLU A 18 -32.75 -13.39 -15.44
C GLU A 18 -32.09 -14.40 -14.47
N PRO A 19 -31.96 -14.06 -13.18
CA PRO A 19 -31.29 -14.93 -12.22
C PRO A 19 -32.12 -16.20 -11.97
N PRO A 20 -31.48 -17.38 -11.88
CA PRO A 20 -32.16 -18.59 -11.44
C PRO A 20 -32.76 -18.40 -10.04
N ALA A 21 -33.94 -18.98 -9.80
CA ALA A 21 -34.73 -18.73 -8.58
C ALA A 21 -34.02 -19.04 -7.24
N THR A 22 -32.95 -19.83 -7.26
CA THR A 22 -32.22 -20.29 -6.07
C THR A 22 -30.76 -19.81 -6.02
N VAL A 23 -30.37 -18.85 -6.86
CA VAL A 23 -28.99 -18.36 -6.93
C VAL A 23 -28.88 -16.95 -6.35
N LEU A 24 -27.92 -16.78 -5.43
CA LEU A 24 -27.48 -15.48 -4.93
C LEU A 24 -26.10 -15.14 -5.49
N PHE A 25 -25.98 -13.97 -6.12
CA PHE A 25 -24.70 -13.45 -6.61
C PHE A 25 -24.06 -12.53 -5.58
N LEU A 26 -22.85 -12.88 -5.14
CA LEU A 26 -22.00 -12.02 -4.31
C LEU A 26 -20.87 -11.46 -5.17
N LEU A 27 -20.93 -10.18 -5.50
CA LEU A 27 -19.95 -9.50 -6.33
C LEU A 27 -19.07 -8.59 -5.48
N VAL A 28 -17.76 -8.81 -5.51
CA VAL A 28 -16.78 -8.00 -4.76
C VAL A 28 -15.99 -7.10 -5.71
N THR A 29 -15.80 -5.84 -5.33
CA THR A 29 -14.97 -4.88 -6.07
C THR A 29 -14.28 -3.89 -5.12
N SER A 30 -13.03 -3.53 -5.41
CA SER A 30 -12.30 -2.43 -4.78
C SER A 30 -12.43 -1.11 -5.55
N ALA A 31 -12.98 -1.14 -6.77
CA ALA A 31 -13.15 0.02 -7.64
C ALA A 31 -14.59 0.04 -8.20
N TRP A 32 -15.51 0.65 -7.46
CA TRP A 32 -16.94 0.69 -7.84
C TRP A 32 -17.16 1.40 -9.17
N ASP A 33 -16.44 2.49 -9.42
CA ASP A 33 -16.59 3.27 -10.64
C ASP A 33 -15.97 2.62 -11.88
N ALA A 34 -15.12 1.61 -11.68
CA ALA A 34 -14.60 0.77 -12.76
C ALA A 34 -15.55 -0.39 -13.13
N VAL A 35 -16.63 -0.62 -12.37
CA VAL A 35 -17.63 -1.64 -12.70
C VAL A 35 -18.57 -1.10 -13.77
N LEU A 36 -18.87 -1.92 -14.79
CA LEU A 36 -19.80 -1.56 -15.86
C LEU A 36 -21.12 -1.00 -15.30
N PRO A 37 -21.61 0.14 -15.80
CA PRO A 37 -22.87 0.73 -15.34
C PRO A 37 -24.06 -0.24 -15.38
N THR A 38 -24.08 -1.15 -16.36
CA THR A 38 -25.11 -2.17 -16.55
C THR A 38 -25.12 -3.26 -15.47
N ILE A 39 -23.97 -3.56 -14.87
CA ILE A 39 -23.86 -4.44 -13.70
C ILE A 39 -24.30 -3.65 -12.46
N ARG A 40 -23.83 -2.41 -12.32
CA ARG A 40 -24.15 -1.53 -11.18
C ARG A 40 -25.66 -1.32 -11.03
N SER A 41 -26.40 -1.19 -12.13
CA SER A 41 -27.85 -0.98 -12.09
C SER A 41 -28.66 -2.21 -11.65
N ARG A 42 -28.04 -3.40 -11.61
CA ARG A 42 -28.68 -4.69 -11.28
C ARG A 42 -28.18 -5.30 -9.98
N ALA A 43 -27.25 -4.63 -9.30
CA ALA A 43 -26.68 -5.08 -8.03
C ALA A 43 -27.03 -4.10 -6.91
N VAL A 44 -27.33 -4.64 -5.73
CA VAL A 44 -27.44 -3.83 -4.50
C VAL A 44 -26.03 -3.55 -3.99
N ARG A 45 -25.70 -2.27 -3.83
CA ARG A 45 -24.40 -1.87 -3.27
C ARG A 45 -24.42 -1.96 -1.75
N ILE A 46 -23.56 -2.80 -1.21
CA ILE A 46 -23.18 -2.79 0.21
C ILE A 46 -21.75 -2.24 0.28
N ALA A 47 -21.59 -1.06 0.89
CA ALA A 47 -20.30 -0.43 1.05
C ALA A 47 -19.68 -0.83 2.39
N PHE A 48 -18.49 -1.43 2.35
CA PHE A 48 -17.68 -1.68 3.54
C PHE A 48 -16.81 -0.45 3.80
N GLY A 49 -16.98 0.18 4.96
CA GLY A 49 -16.16 1.29 5.42
C GLY A 49 -14.88 0.82 6.10
N THR A 50 -14.00 1.77 6.40
CA THR A 50 -12.82 1.54 7.24
C THR A 50 -13.24 1.41 8.70
N VAL A 51 -12.55 0.55 9.45
CA VAL A 51 -12.72 0.43 10.90
C VAL A 51 -11.89 1.52 11.59
N PRO A 52 -12.44 2.25 12.59
CA PRO A 52 -11.68 3.25 13.32
C PRO A 52 -10.39 2.69 13.94
N ARG A 53 -9.31 3.46 13.87
CA ARG A 53 -7.99 3.07 14.42
C ARG A 53 -8.09 2.64 15.90
N ALA A 54 -8.85 3.38 16.70
CA ALA A 54 -9.02 3.08 18.13
C ALA A 54 -9.69 1.72 18.37
N GLU A 55 -10.64 1.31 17.52
CA GLU A 55 -11.28 -0.01 17.63
C GLU A 55 -10.31 -1.14 17.28
N ILE A 56 -9.50 -0.95 16.23
CA ILE A 56 -8.44 -1.92 15.87
C ILE A 56 -7.41 -2.02 17.00
N ALA A 57 -6.96 -0.90 17.56
CA ALA A 57 -6.01 -0.90 18.67
C ALA A 57 -6.57 -1.59 19.92
N ALA A 58 -7.83 -1.33 20.26
CA ALA A 58 -8.51 -1.96 21.39
C ALA A 58 -8.61 -3.49 21.22
N GLU A 59 -8.97 -3.97 20.03
CA GLU A 59 -9.01 -5.41 19.71
C GLU A 59 -7.61 -6.06 19.84
N LEU A 60 -6.58 -5.41 19.30
CA LEU A 60 -5.21 -5.91 19.39
C LEU A 60 -4.68 -5.93 20.83
N HIS A 61 -5.01 -4.90 21.63
CA HIS A 61 -4.69 -4.90 23.07
C HIS A 61 -5.40 -6.02 23.82
N GLY A 62 -6.67 -6.30 23.51
CA GLY A 62 -7.42 -7.42 24.08
C GLY A 62 -6.76 -8.78 23.83
N ARG A 63 -5.97 -8.88 22.76
CA ARG A 63 -5.18 -10.06 22.38
C ARG A 63 -3.74 -10.05 22.93
N GLY A 64 -3.34 -9.02 23.69
CA GLY A 64 -2.00 -8.90 24.26
C GLY A 64 -0.91 -8.51 23.26
N ILE A 65 -1.26 -7.89 22.12
CA ILE A 65 -0.28 -7.44 21.13
C ILE A 65 0.36 -6.12 21.60
N GLU A 66 1.66 -6.12 21.86
CA GLU A 66 2.38 -4.95 22.39
C GLU A 66 2.40 -3.76 21.41
N ALA A 67 2.57 -4.02 20.11
CA ALA A 67 2.65 -2.99 19.08
C ALA A 67 1.26 -2.55 18.54
N ALA A 68 0.18 -2.74 19.30
CA ALA A 68 -1.19 -2.52 18.86
C ALA A 68 -1.45 -1.14 18.25
N GLU A 69 -0.97 -0.06 18.88
CA GLU A 69 -1.17 1.31 18.37
C GLU A 69 -0.49 1.55 17.02
N THR A 70 0.73 1.03 16.86
CA THR A 70 1.49 1.13 15.61
C THR A 70 0.83 0.29 14.52
N ILE A 71 0.43 -0.93 14.84
CA ILE A 71 -0.25 -1.83 13.90
C ILE A 71 -1.59 -1.24 13.47
N ALA A 72 -2.38 -0.70 14.40
CA ALA A 72 -3.66 -0.07 14.10
C ALA A 72 -3.53 1.14 13.19
N ALA A 73 -2.44 1.92 13.33
CA ALA A 73 -2.11 2.99 12.40
C ALA A 73 -1.89 2.43 10.98
N LEU A 74 -0.96 1.49 10.85
CA LEU A 74 -0.53 0.90 9.57
C LEU A 74 -1.62 0.04 8.90
N ALA A 75 -2.58 -0.45 9.69
CA ALA A 75 -3.74 -1.19 9.23
C ALA A 75 -4.63 -0.35 8.29
N ASP A 76 -4.62 0.98 8.44
CA ASP A 76 -5.41 1.92 7.64
C ASP A 76 -6.91 1.51 7.58
N GLY A 77 -7.44 1.10 8.73
CA GLY A 77 -8.82 0.64 8.89
C GLY A 77 -9.11 -0.79 8.41
N SER A 78 -8.11 -1.55 8.00
CA SER A 78 -8.24 -2.97 7.59
C SER A 78 -7.87 -3.92 8.74
N ILE A 79 -8.87 -4.60 9.31
CA ILE A 79 -8.66 -5.63 10.34
C ILE A 79 -7.72 -6.73 9.82
N GLY A 80 -7.94 -7.24 8.61
CA GLY A 80 -7.09 -8.30 8.05
C GLY A 80 -5.63 -7.87 7.89
N ARG A 81 -5.35 -6.60 7.58
CA ARG A 81 -3.98 -6.07 7.58
C ARG A 81 -3.42 -6.00 9.00
N ALA A 82 -4.22 -5.57 9.96
CA ALA A 82 -3.83 -5.50 11.37
C ALA A 82 -3.45 -6.89 11.92
N GLU A 83 -4.26 -7.91 11.64
CA GLU A 83 -3.98 -9.29 12.06
C GLU A 83 -2.71 -9.84 11.43
N ARG A 84 -2.53 -9.59 10.13
CA ARG A 84 -1.32 -10.00 9.42
C ARG A 84 -0.08 -9.34 10.01
N LEU A 85 -0.12 -8.03 10.27
CA LEU A 85 0.96 -7.30 10.93
C LEU A 85 1.24 -7.80 12.36
N ALA A 86 0.20 -8.16 13.11
CA ALA A 86 0.35 -8.73 14.44
C ALA A 86 1.04 -10.10 14.41
N ALA A 87 0.83 -10.88 13.34
CA ALA A 87 1.46 -12.20 13.16
C ALA A 87 2.88 -12.13 12.55
N GLU A 88 3.07 -11.30 11.52
CA GLU A 88 4.32 -11.20 10.75
C GLU A 88 5.32 -10.19 11.34
N GLY A 89 4.84 -9.25 12.17
CA GLY A 89 5.63 -8.17 12.71
C GLY A 89 5.84 -7.01 11.73
N LEU A 90 6.76 -6.11 12.11
CA LEU A 90 6.98 -4.81 11.43
C LEU A 90 8.27 -4.78 10.59
N SER A 91 8.89 -5.93 10.31
CA SER A 91 10.18 -6.00 9.61
C SER A 91 10.15 -5.40 8.21
N LEU A 92 9.10 -5.67 7.42
CA LEU A 92 8.89 -5.07 6.10
C LEU A 92 8.71 -3.56 6.17
N ARG A 93 8.02 -3.08 7.21
CA ARG A 93 7.86 -1.64 7.47
C ARG A 93 9.21 -1.03 7.78
N ASP A 94 9.96 -1.64 8.70
CA ASP A 94 11.26 -1.13 9.14
C ASP A 94 12.27 -1.10 7.97
N ASP A 95 12.26 -2.12 7.11
CA ASP A 95 13.08 -2.16 5.89
C ASP A 95 12.72 -1.04 4.89
N ALA A 96 11.43 -0.77 4.68
CA ALA A 96 10.97 0.32 3.83
C ALA A 96 11.40 1.70 4.35
N LEU A 97 11.35 1.92 5.67
CA LEU A 97 11.84 3.14 6.30
C LEU A 97 13.37 3.25 6.21
N ALA A 98 14.09 2.15 6.44
CA ALA A 98 15.54 2.08 6.30
C ALA A 98 15.99 2.38 4.86
N PHE A 99 15.20 2.00 3.85
CA PHE A 99 15.45 2.41 2.47
C PHE A 99 15.40 3.93 2.32
N LEU A 100 14.38 4.62 2.87
CA LEU A 100 14.30 6.09 2.81
C LEU A 100 15.48 6.79 3.48
N THR A 101 15.92 6.30 4.64
CA THR A 101 17.02 6.91 5.40
C THR A 101 18.37 6.73 4.70
N SER A 102 18.56 5.58 4.05
CA SER A 102 19.82 5.23 3.36
C SER A 102 19.89 5.69 1.90
N LEU A 103 18.77 6.10 1.28
CA LEU A 103 18.63 6.28 -0.17
C LEU A 103 19.72 7.14 -0.83
N SER A 104 20.16 8.23 -0.18
CA SER A 104 21.20 9.12 -0.71
C SER A 104 22.61 8.56 -0.56
N ALA A 105 22.84 7.66 0.39
CA ALA A 105 24.13 7.07 0.70
C ALA A 105 24.40 5.74 -0.04
N LEU A 106 23.35 5.07 -0.54
CA LEU A 106 23.48 3.76 -1.19
C LEU A 106 24.32 3.84 -2.47
N ARG A 107 25.36 2.99 -2.51
CA ARG A 107 26.17 2.73 -3.71
C ARG A 107 25.34 1.96 -4.72
N VAL A 108 25.77 1.98 -5.99
CA VAL A 108 24.98 1.34 -7.05
C VAL A 108 24.90 -0.18 -6.81
N GLU A 109 25.99 -0.79 -6.35
CA GLU A 109 26.10 -2.19 -5.95
C GLU A 109 25.04 -2.59 -4.92
N GLU A 110 24.83 -1.73 -3.92
CA GLU A 110 23.86 -1.97 -2.85
C GLU A 110 22.41 -1.80 -3.35
N LEU A 111 22.16 -0.89 -4.31
CA LEU A 111 20.85 -0.77 -4.93
C LEU A 111 20.48 -2.03 -5.72
N TRP A 112 21.43 -2.62 -6.45
CA TRP A 112 21.19 -3.86 -7.19
C TRP A 112 20.83 -5.02 -6.25
N THR A 113 21.62 -5.23 -5.18
CA THR A 113 21.32 -6.28 -4.20
C THR A 113 19.93 -6.08 -3.58
N ARG A 114 19.59 -4.87 -3.14
CA ARG A 114 18.25 -4.61 -2.58
C ARG A 114 17.13 -4.80 -3.61
N ALA A 115 17.38 -4.50 -4.89
CA ALA A 115 16.39 -4.66 -5.94
C ALA A 115 16.12 -6.15 -6.23
N GLU A 116 17.16 -6.99 -6.21
CA GLU A 116 17.04 -8.44 -6.29
C GLU A 116 16.28 -9.01 -5.09
N GLU A 117 16.64 -8.59 -3.87
CA GLU A 117 15.96 -9.00 -2.63
C GLU A 117 14.48 -8.63 -2.65
N LEU A 118 14.15 -7.37 -2.99
CA LEU A 118 12.76 -6.93 -3.11
C LEU A 118 12.05 -7.70 -4.22
N GLY A 119 12.68 -7.88 -5.39
CA GLY A 119 12.12 -8.60 -6.53
C GLY A 119 11.83 -10.08 -6.26
N ALA A 120 12.64 -10.74 -5.43
CA ALA A 120 12.50 -12.14 -5.05
C ALA A 120 11.32 -12.38 -4.10
N ARG A 121 10.83 -11.34 -3.40
CA ARG A 121 9.70 -11.46 -2.48
C ARG A 121 8.39 -11.78 -3.20
N PRO A 122 7.44 -12.46 -2.52
CA PRO A 122 6.07 -12.60 -2.99
C PRO A 122 5.44 -11.25 -3.34
N TYR A 123 4.47 -11.26 -4.26
CA TYR A 123 3.77 -10.03 -4.67
C TYR A 123 3.18 -9.29 -3.45
N GLU A 124 2.58 -10.01 -2.52
CA GLU A 124 1.97 -9.42 -1.32
C GLU A 124 2.99 -8.67 -0.45
N GLU A 125 4.16 -9.25 -0.22
CA GLU A 125 5.24 -8.60 0.53
C GLU A 125 5.80 -7.38 -0.21
N ARG A 126 6.01 -7.48 -1.53
CA ARG A 126 6.46 -6.34 -2.37
C ARG A 126 5.47 -5.19 -2.31
N SER A 127 4.19 -5.50 -2.46
CA SER A 127 3.11 -4.51 -2.37
C SER A 127 3.00 -3.91 -0.97
N ALA A 128 3.16 -4.73 0.08
CA ALA A 128 3.15 -4.24 1.46
C ALA A 128 4.33 -3.31 1.75
N TRP A 129 5.55 -3.71 1.37
CA TRP A 129 6.77 -2.88 1.49
C TRP A 129 6.59 -1.52 0.83
N LEU A 130 6.07 -1.51 -0.41
CA LEU A 130 5.82 -0.29 -1.16
C LEU A 130 4.69 0.55 -0.55
N GLY A 131 3.69 -0.09 0.04
CA GLY A 131 2.65 0.57 0.81
C GLY A 131 3.19 1.31 2.04
N TYR A 132 4.08 0.67 2.82
CA TYR A 132 4.74 1.32 3.95
C TYR A 132 5.63 2.48 3.49
N LEU A 133 6.33 2.33 2.38
CA LEU A 133 7.09 3.42 1.77
C LEU A 133 6.19 4.62 1.41
N GLN A 134 5.05 4.39 0.77
CA GLN A 134 4.10 5.43 0.41
C GLN A 134 3.48 6.11 1.64
N MET A 135 3.14 5.34 2.68
CA MET A 135 2.66 5.86 3.96
C MET A 135 3.72 6.76 4.62
N ALA A 136 4.99 6.38 4.58
CA ALA A 136 6.09 7.17 5.12
C ALA A 136 6.30 8.48 4.33
N LEU A 137 6.22 8.43 3.00
CA LEU A 137 6.25 9.62 2.16
C LEU A 137 5.08 10.57 2.46
N ARG A 138 3.87 10.03 2.69
CA ARG A 138 2.72 10.81 3.17
C ARG A 138 3.00 11.44 4.53
N ASP A 139 3.55 10.69 5.47
CA ASP A 139 3.86 11.20 6.80
C ASP A 139 4.91 12.33 6.75
N LEU A 140 5.89 12.25 5.85
CA LEU A 140 6.84 13.35 5.60
C LEU A 140 6.12 14.60 5.09
N LEU A 141 5.13 14.48 4.19
CA LEU A 141 4.34 15.64 3.74
C LEU A 141 3.50 16.22 4.88
N VAL A 142 2.88 15.38 5.69
CA VAL A 142 2.06 15.82 6.83
C VAL A 142 2.90 16.52 7.89
N LEU A 143 4.05 15.96 8.25
CA LEU A 143 4.98 16.55 9.22
C LEU A 143 5.52 17.93 8.80
N ARG A 144 5.55 18.23 7.49
CA ARG A 144 5.96 19.55 6.99
C ARG A 144 4.94 20.64 7.29
N GLU A 145 3.66 20.28 7.24
CA GLU A 145 2.57 21.22 7.45
C GLU A 145 2.23 21.33 8.94
N ASP A 146 2.26 20.20 9.66
CA ASP A 146 1.96 20.12 11.09
C ASP A 146 2.83 19.05 11.78
N ALA A 147 3.75 19.50 12.62
CA ALA A 147 4.63 18.62 13.40
C ALA A 147 3.87 17.78 14.46
N GLY A 148 2.67 18.22 14.87
CA GLY A 148 1.81 17.54 15.83
C GLY A 148 0.86 16.51 15.22
N ALA A 149 0.68 16.52 13.90
CA ALA A 149 -0.31 15.71 13.22
C ALA A 149 -0.11 14.20 13.42
N GLU A 150 -1.22 13.46 13.33
CA GLU A 150 -1.21 12.01 13.39
C GLU A 150 -0.56 11.38 12.15
N LEU A 151 0.37 10.46 12.41
CA LEU A 151 1.15 9.76 11.41
C LEU A 151 0.80 8.26 11.40
N TYR A 152 0.99 7.63 10.24
CA TYR A 152 1.01 6.17 10.16
C TYR A 152 2.19 5.61 10.97
N HIS A 153 3.36 6.21 10.83
CA HIS A 153 4.59 5.82 11.51
C HIS A 153 4.86 6.69 12.74
N GLY A 154 3.87 6.83 13.63
CA GLY A 154 3.97 7.67 14.83
C GLY A 154 5.14 7.28 15.74
N ASP A 155 5.43 5.99 15.85
CA ASP A 155 6.57 5.43 16.60
C ASP A 155 7.93 5.78 16.00
N ARG A 156 7.97 6.19 14.73
CA ARG A 156 9.17 6.60 13.98
C ARG A 156 9.19 8.10 13.67
N ARG A 157 8.42 8.90 14.41
CA ARG A 157 8.32 10.35 14.20
C ARG A 157 9.69 11.03 14.18
N ALA A 158 10.56 10.74 15.15
CA ALA A 158 11.89 11.35 15.24
C ALA A 158 12.74 11.07 13.98
N ASP A 159 12.72 9.83 13.50
CA ASP A 159 13.45 9.41 12.29
C ASP A 159 12.90 10.18 11.07
N LEU A 160 11.57 10.24 10.91
CA LEU A 160 10.93 10.98 9.82
C LEU A 160 11.22 12.48 9.89
N THR A 161 11.18 13.09 11.08
CA THR A 161 11.53 14.50 11.28
C THR A 161 12.98 14.77 10.85
N SER A 162 13.92 13.87 11.15
CA SER A 162 15.32 14.02 10.74
C SER A 162 15.51 14.03 9.21
N LEU A 163 14.64 13.31 8.47
CA LEU A 163 14.68 13.23 7.01
C LEU A 163 14.14 14.49 6.32
N LEU A 164 13.40 15.35 7.02
CA LEU A 164 12.80 16.54 6.44
C LEU A 164 13.84 17.49 5.82
N SER A 165 15.06 17.53 6.34
CA SER A 165 16.14 18.34 5.76
C SER A 165 16.65 17.77 4.43
N ALA A 166 16.78 16.45 4.34
CA ALA A 166 17.34 15.75 3.18
C ALA A 166 16.32 15.43 2.07
N MET A 167 15.01 15.54 2.38
CA MET A 167 13.93 15.09 1.50
C MET A 167 12.96 16.22 1.15
N PRO A 168 13.33 17.23 0.34
CA PRO A 168 12.46 18.37 0.03
C PRO A 168 11.10 17.92 -0.54
N ARG A 169 10.07 18.78 -0.44
CA ARG A 169 8.70 18.47 -0.86
C ARG A 169 8.63 17.92 -2.29
N THR A 170 9.40 18.50 -3.22
CA THR A 170 9.51 18.06 -4.62
C THR A 170 9.98 16.62 -4.74
N ARG A 171 11.04 16.26 -4.00
CA ARG A 171 11.57 14.90 -3.95
C ARG A 171 10.57 13.90 -3.36
N VAL A 172 9.87 14.28 -2.28
CA VAL A 172 8.84 13.41 -1.69
C VAL A 172 7.73 13.11 -2.69
N LEU A 173 7.24 14.13 -3.40
CA LEU A 173 6.20 13.96 -4.44
C LEU A 173 6.68 13.09 -5.61
N ALA A 174 7.91 13.30 -6.10
CA ALA A 174 8.49 12.48 -7.16
C ALA A 174 8.60 11.01 -6.73
N LEU A 175 9.06 10.74 -5.50
CA LEU A 175 9.12 9.38 -4.96
C LEU A 175 7.74 8.74 -4.81
N MET A 176 6.71 9.51 -4.43
CA MET A 176 5.34 9.00 -4.34
C MET A 176 4.81 8.57 -5.71
N GLU A 177 5.08 9.35 -6.76
CA GLU A 177 4.70 9.02 -8.14
C GLU A 177 5.41 7.77 -8.66
N GLU A 178 6.72 7.69 -8.41
CA GLU A 178 7.54 6.53 -8.77
C GLU A 178 7.10 5.27 -8.04
N ALA A 179 6.79 5.37 -6.74
CA ALA A 179 6.27 4.26 -5.95
C ALA A 179 4.89 3.81 -6.48
N GLY A 180 4.00 4.75 -6.80
CA GLY A 180 2.69 4.43 -7.40
C GLY A 180 2.84 3.73 -8.77
N THR A 181 3.83 4.13 -9.55
CA THR A 181 4.14 3.49 -10.84
C THR A 181 4.68 2.08 -10.66
N LEU A 182 5.60 1.87 -9.71
CA LEU A 182 6.13 0.54 -9.40
C LEU A 182 5.01 -0.41 -8.93
N LEU A 183 4.08 0.05 -8.09
CA LEU A 183 2.97 -0.78 -7.61
C LEU A 183 2.11 -1.30 -8.77
N ARG A 184 1.78 -0.44 -9.73
CA ARG A 184 1.03 -0.83 -10.94
C ARG A 184 1.82 -1.84 -11.79
N ARG A 185 3.14 -1.67 -11.90
CA ARG A 185 4.00 -2.56 -12.69
C ARG A 185 4.24 -3.91 -12.02
N PHE A 186 4.24 -4.00 -10.68
CA PHE A 186 4.28 -5.28 -9.99
C PHE A 186 3.06 -6.15 -10.27
N GLY A 187 1.90 -5.53 -10.54
CA GLY A 187 0.70 -6.22 -11.01
C GLY A 187 0.72 -6.60 -12.49
N ALA A 188 1.77 -6.21 -13.24
CA ALA A 188 1.96 -6.60 -14.63
C ALA A 188 2.94 -7.78 -14.75
N ASN A 189 2.85 -8.54 -15.84
CA ASN A 189 3.72 -9.69 -16.15
C ASN A 189 5.14 -9.26 -16.59
N VAL A 190 5.83 -8.47 -15.77
CA VAL A 190 7.20 -8.00 -16.03
C VAL A 190 8.10 -8.40 -14.85
N ASN A 191 9.38 -8.67 -15.09
CA ASN A 191 10.33 -9.11 -14.05
C ASN A 191 10.38 -8.13 -12.86
N PRO A 192 10.00 -8.55 -11.64
CA PRO A 192 9.97 -7.68 -10.46
C PRO A 192 11.31 -7.05 -10.08
N ALA A 193 12.42 -7.79 -10.19
CA ALA A 193 13.74 -7.30 -9.79
C ALA A 193 14.18 -6.13 -10.68
N LEU A 194 14.00 -6.26 -11.99
CA LEU A 194 14.31 -5.20 -12.95
C LEU A 194 13.47 -3.94 -12.72
N GLN A 195 12.20 -4.11 -12.34
CA GLN A 195 11.34 -2.97 -12.01
C GLN A 195 11.77 -2.27 -10.73
N ALA A 196 12.13 -3.05 -9.69
CA ALA A 196 12.63 -2.53 -8.42
C ALA A 196 13.95 -1.77 -8.63
N GLU A 197 14.87 -2.32 -9.43
CA GLU A 197 16.14 -1.67 -9.79
C GLU A 197 15.89 -0.31 -10.47
N ALA A 198 15.01 -0.31 -11.48
CA ALA A 198 14.70 0.92 -12.21
C ALA A 198 14.05 1.97 -11.28
N PHE A 199 13.21 1.56 -10.34
CA PHE A 199 12.65 2.43 -9.31
C PHE A 199 13.74 2.97 -8.38
N PHE A 200 14.64 2.14 -7.87
CA PHE A 200 15.73 2.55 -6.96
C PHE A 200 16.69 3.54 -7.61
N LEU A 201 17.04 3.33 -8.88
CA LEU A 201 17.88 4.27 -9.63
C LEU A 201 17.21 5.64 -9.79
N ARG A 202 15.92 5.67 -10.16
CA ARG A 202 15.16 6.93 -10.28
C ARG A 202 14.96 7.61 -8.92
N ALA A 203 14.67 6.83 -7.89
CA ALA A 203 14.54 7.31 -6.52
C ALA A 203 15.84 7.96 -6.01
N ARG A 204 17.00 7.39 -6.34
CA ARG A 204 18.30 8.00 -6.02
C ARG A 204 18.61 9.21 -6.90
N GLN A 205 18.21 9.23 -8.16
CA GLN A 205 18.45 10.39 -9.02
C GLN A 205 17.65 11.61 -8.55
N ALA A 206 16.38 11.40 -8.17
CA ALA A 206 15.56 12.42 -7.51
C ALA A 206 16.13 12.90 -6.16
N ALA A 207 17.20 12.26 -5.64
CA ALA A 207 17.95 12.72 -4.47
C ALA A 207 18.99 13.79 -4.75
N ARG A 208 19.41 13.92 -6.02
CA ARG A 208 20.53 14.77 -6.43
C ARG A 208 20.08 16.09 -7.05
N ASP A 209 18.80 16.19 -7.40
CA ASP A 209 18.13 17.38 -7.95
C ASP A 209 17.32 18.10 -6.86
#